data_AF-A0A1H3PUW0-F1
#
_entry.id   AF-A0A1H3PUW0-F1
#
_cell.length_a   1.000
_cell.length_b   1.000
_cell.length_c   1.000
_cell.angle_alpha   90.00
_cell.angle_beta   90.00
_cell.angle_gamma   90.00
#
_symmetry.space_group_name_H-M   'P 1'
#
loop_
_entity.id
_entity.type
_entity.pdbx_description
1 polymer ?
#
loop_
_entity_poly.entity_id
_entity_poly.type
_entity_poly.pdbx_seq_one_letter_code
_entity_poly.pdbx_strand_id
1 'polypeptide(L)'
;MFETSWASRLEKRFPWLAGVVLLGLMAILATTTGEATGRLANTWSPAAWFEVVQQTRVGHLWAARALLAVVLFGVILYIQRLSRVRWHYILWAVAASLPLIAGSLMSHSGAEEISFVSIAPYALHILLAGVWFGALPAFLLTVYDSHRSSDKTSSLLNAASLKEFSASALPVMLLMIATGLMVADRMVETYYHALVASSYGWLLNFKLALLGV
;
A
#
# COMPACT_ATOMS: atom_id res chain seq x y z
N MET A 1 -25.96 -6.06 15.60
CA MET A 1 -24.67 -5.37 15.44
C MET A 1 -24.99 -4.08 14.71
N PHE A 2 -25.02 -2.94 15.40
CA PHE A 2 -25.40 -1.66 14.79
C PHE A 2 -24.33 -1.30 13.76
N GLU A 3 -24.64 -1.49 12.48
CA GLU A 3 -23.76 -1.09 11.39
C GLU A 3 -23.77 0.42 11.29
N THR A 4 -22.62 1.03 11.56
CA THR A 4 -22.44 2.46 11.39
C THR A 4 -22.50 2.81 9.89
N SER A 5 -23.17 3.91 9.56
CA SER A 5 -23.34 4.38 8.18
C SER A 5 -22.02 4.53 7.43
N TRP A 6 -20.95 4.93 8.12
CA TRP A 6 -19.63 5.12 7.54
C TRP A 6 -18.99 3.83 7.02
N ALA A 7 -19.17 2.69 7.71
CA ALA A 7 -18.55 1.42 7.32
C ALA A 7 -19.09 0.92 5.98
N SER A 8 -20.41 1.01 5.79
CA SER A 8 -21.05 0.63 4.52
C SER A 8 -20.63 1.51 3.32
N ARG A 9 -20.35 2.80 3.56
CA ARG A 9 -19.88 3.74 2.54
C ARG A 9 -18.44 3.45 2.13
N LEU A 10 -17.60 3.08 3.09
CA LEU A 10 -16.21 2.74 2.87
C LEU A 10 -16.08 1.47 2.01
N GLU A 11 -16.85 0.42 2.34
CA GLU A 11 -16.83 -0.85 1.60
C GLU A 11 -17.20 -0.70 0.13
N LYS A 12 -18.19 0.15 -0.18
CA LYS A 12 -18.59 0.46 -1.56
C LYS A 12 -17.46 1.08 -2.39
N ARG A 13 -16.43 1.64 -1.75
CA ARG A 13 -15.26 2.24 -2.42
C ARG A 13 -14.12 1.25 -2.63
N PHE A 14 -14.11 0.10 -1.96
CA PHE A 14 -13.07 -0.92 -2.14
C PHE A 14 -12.88 -1.44 -3.58
N PRO A 15 -13.93 -1.68 -4.40
CA PRO A 15 -13.71 -2.16 -5.76
C PRO A 15 -13.12 -1.06 -6.64
N TRP A 16 -13.47 0.21 -6.39
CA TRP A 16 -12.87 1.35 -7.08
C TRP A 16 -11.39 1.48 -6.75
N LEU A 17 -11.01 1.36 -5.46
CA LEU A 17 -9.60 1.37 -5.04
C LEU A 17 -8.80 0.23 -5.67
N ALA A 18 -9.35 -0.98 -5.68
CA ALA A 18 -8.70 -2.13 -6.32
C ALA A 18 -8.57 -1.95 -7.85
N GLY A 19 -9.55 -1.33 -8.50
CA GLY A 19 -9.45 -0.94 -9.91
C GLY A 19 -8.33 0.07 -10.17
N VAL A 20 -8.18 1.08 -9.31
CA VAL A 20 -7.08 2.05 -9.38
C VAL A 20 -5.72 1.37 -9.23
N VAL A 21 -5.59 0.37 -8.35
CA VAL A 21 -4.35 -0.41 -8.20
C VAL A 21 -3.98 -1.13 -9.51
N LEU A 22 -4.96 -1.78 -10.17
CA LEU A 22 -4.72 -2.45 -11.44
C LEU A 22 -4.30 -1.47 -12.54
N LEU A 23 -4.96 -0.32 -12.64
CA LEU A 23 -4.58 0.73 -13.59
C LEU A 23 -3.18 1.28 -13.30
N GLY A 24 -2.83 1.48 -12.03
CA GLY A 24 -1.50 1.90 -11.61
C GLY A 24 -0.42 0.88 -11.98
N LEU A 25 -0.69 -0.43 -11.82
CA LEU A 25 0.24 -1.49 -12.24
C LEU A 25 0.46 -1.47 -13.76
N MET A 26 -0.58 -1.22 -14.55
CA MET A 26 -0.47 -1.07 -16.00
C MET A 26 0.37 0.16 -16.39
N ALA A 27 0.15 1.29 -15.70
CA ALA A 27 0.95 2.50 -15.93
C ALA A 27 2.44 2.28 -15.62
N ILE A 28 2.75 1.58 -14.52
CA ILE A 28 4.13 1.20 -14.17
C ILE A 28 4.74 0.32 -15.26
N LEU A 29 4.01 -0.68 -15.77
CA LEU A 29 4.51 -1.53 -16.86
C LEU A 29 4.78 -0.72 -18.14
N ALA A 30 3.91 0.22 -18.46
CA ALA A 30 4.07 1.10 -19.60
C ALA A 30 5.35 1.94 -19.49
N THR A 31 5.57 2.58 -18.34
CA THR A 31 6.76 3.41 -18.12
C THR A 31 8.04 2.57 -18.11
N THR A 32 8.05 1.42 -17.42
CA THR A 32 9.24 0.55 -17.39
C THR A 32 9.57 -0.03 -18.76
N THR A 33 8.56 -0.32 -19.59
CA THR A 33 8.79 -0.79 -20.97
C THR A 33 9.41 0.30 -21.84
N GLY A 34 8.93 1.55 -21.72
CA GLY A 34 9.50 2.69 -22.44
C GLY A 34 10.98 2.92 -22.08
N GLU A 35 11.29 2.85 -20.78
CA GLU A 35 12.66 2.99 -20.26
C GLU A 35 13.56 1.83 -20.69
N ALA A 36 13.12 0.58 -20.48
CA ALA A 36 13.91 -0.60 -20.79
C ALA A 36 14.24 -0.74 -22.29
N THR A 37 13.36 -0.26 -23.17
CA THR A 37 13.56 -0.31 -24.62
C THR A 37 14.17 0.97 -25.20
N GLY A 38 14.35 2.01 -24.38
CA GLY A 38 14.88 3.32 -24.81
C GLY A 38 14.00 4.06 -25.83
N ARG A 39 12.73 3.66 -26.01
CA ARG A 39 11.81 4.22 -27.00
C ARG A 39 10.47 4.56 -26.36
N LEU A 40 10.11 5.84 -26.38
CA LEU A 40 8.83 6.35 -25.84
C LEU A 40 7.60 5.75 -26.56
N ALA A 41 7.73 5.37 -27.83
CA ALA A 41 6.65 4.70 -28.57
C ALA A 41 6.27 3.34 -27.95
N ASN A 42 7.23 2.66 -27.32
CA ASN A 42 6.99 1.36 -26.70
C ASN A 42 6.25 1.46 -25.36
N THR A 43 6.17 2.66 -24.77
CA THR A 43 5.31 2.94 -23.61
C THR A 43 3.84 2.61 -23.90
N TRP A 44 3.40 2.75 -25.15
CA TRP A 44 2.02 2.53 -25.57
C TRP A 44 1.83 1.28 -26.44
N SER A 45 2.84 0.40 -26.51
CA SER A 45 2.80 -0.80 -27.35
C SER A 45 2.52 -2.05 -26.51
N PRO A 46 1.32 -2.66 -26.64
CA PRO A 46 1.01 -3.91 -25.93
C PRO A 46 1.94 -5.06 -26.28
N ALA A 47 2.47 -5.08 -27.52
CA ALA A 47 3.44 -6.08 -27.95
C ALA A 47 4.77 -5.93 -27.20
N ALA A 48 5.25 -4.70 -27.02
CA ALA A 48 6.46 -4.43 -26.26
C ALA A 48 6.28 -4.76 -24.77
N TRP A 49 5.10 -4.50 -24.21
CA TRP A 49 4.79 -4.87 -22.83
C TRP A 49 4.89 -6.39 -22.63
N PHE A 50 4.31 -7.16 -23.55
CA PHE A 50 4.34 -8.62 -23.50
C PHE A 50 5.77 -9.18 -23.61
N GLU A 51 6.58 -8.59 -24.49
CA GLU A 51 7.99 -8.93 -24.63
C GLU A 51 8.77 -8.67 -23.35
N VAL A 52 8.61 -7.49 -22.72
CA VAL A 52 9.26 -7.18 -21.43
C VAL A 52 8.79 -8.13 -20.34
N VAL A 53 7.50 -8.45 -20.28
CA VAL A 53 6.95 -9.37 -19.27
C VAL A 53 7.57 -10.77 -19.39
N GLN A 54 7.73 -11.28 -20.62
CA GLN A 54 8.27 -12.62 -20.85
C GLN A 54 9.78 -12.72 -20.83
N GLN A 55 10.49 -11.68 -21.25
CA GLN A 55 11.94 -11.74 -21.45
C GLN A 55 12.71 -11.25 -20.23
N THR A 56 12.04 -10.64 -19.24
CA THR A 56 12.72 -10.05 -18.08
C THR A 56 12.25 -10.64 -16.76
N ARG A 57 13.17 -10.77 -15.80
CA ARG A 57 12.85 -11.21 -14.43
C ARG A 57 11.90 -10.23 -13.74
N VAL A 58 12.10 -8.93 -13.97
CA VAL A 58 11.21 -7.84 -13.52
C VAL A 58 9.80 -8.03 -14.09
N GLY A 59 9.69 -8.38 -15.37
CA GLY A 59 8.43 -8.70 -16.04
C GLY A 59 7.63 -9.82 -15.36
N HIS A 60 8.30 -10.92 -15.01
CA HIS A 60 7.66 -12.05 -14.33
C HIS A 60 7.18 -11.70 -12.91
N LEU A 61 7.98 -10.94 -12.15
CA LEU A 61 7.59 -10.45 -10.83
C LEU A 61 6.40 -9.48 -10.92
N TRP A 62 6.35 -8.66 -11.97
CA TRP A 62 5.22 -7.77 -12.23
C TRP A 62 3.98 -8.59 -12.53
N ALA A 63 4.08 -9.62 -13.37
CA ALA A 63 2.98 -10.51 -13.71
C ALA A 63 2.43 -11.25 -12.47
N ALA A 64 3.31 -11.75 -11.60
CA ALA A 64 2.91 -12.35 -10.33
C ALA A 64 2.14 -11.35 -9.45
N ARG A 65 2.62 -10.10 -9.34
CA ARG A 65 1.95 -9.04 -8.59
C ARG A 65 0.60 -8.65 -9.20
N ALA A 66 0.52 -8.55 -10.53
CA ALA A 66 -0.70 -8.26 -11.26
C ALA A 66 -1.74 -9.39 -11.06
N LEU A 67 -1.31 -10.65 -11.13
CA LEU A 67 -2.17 -11.79 -10.85
C LEU A 67 -2.75 -11.74 -9.43
N LEU A 68 -1.91 -11.47 -8.42
CA LEU A 68 -2.38 -11.32 -7.03
C LEU A 68 -3.36 -10.15 -6.87
N ALA A 69 -3.13 -9.03 -7.57
CA ALA A 69 -4.05 -7.90 -7.55
C ALA A 69 -5.39 -8.22 -8.23
N VAL A 70 -5.39 -9.00 -9.31
CA VAL A 70 -6.62 -9.48 -9.97
C VAL A 70 -7.39 -10.44 -9.06
N VAL A 71 -6.69 -11.36 -8.39
CA VAL A 71 -7.30 -12.26 -7.40
C VAL A 71 -7.93 -11.45 -6.26
N LEU A 72 -7.21 -10.45 -5.72
CA LEU A 72 -7.75 -9.53 -4.72
C LEU A 72 -9.03 -8.84 -5.22
N PHE A 73 -9.03 -8.30 -6.44
CA PHE A 73 -10.20 -7.66 -7.02
C PHE A 73 -11.39 -8.63 -7.12
N GLY A 74 -11.15 -9.86 -7.58
CA GLY A 74 -12.16 -10.92 -7.63
C GLY A 74 -12.72 -11.27 -6.25
N VAL A 75 -11.86 -11.43 -5.25
CA VAL A 75 -12.25 -11.69 -3.85
C VAL A 75 -13.10 -10.55 -3.29
N ILE A 76 -12.74 -9.29 -3.55
CA ILE A 76 -13.52 -8.13 -3.12
C ILE A 76 -14.92 -8.16 -3.74
N LEU A 77 -15.03 -8.39 -5.05
CA LEU A 77 -16.32 -8.46 -5.75
C LEU A 77 -17.18 -9.63 -5.28
N TYR A 78 -16.56 -10.78 -5.02
CA TYR A 78 -17.25 -11.98 -4.53
C TYR A 78 -17.81 -11.77 -3.12
N ILE A 79 -16.98 -11.27 -2.20
CA ILE A 79 -17.37 -11.05 -0.80
C ILE A 79 -18.44 -9.96 -0.67
N GLN A 80 -18.45 -8.93 -1.54
CA GLN A 80 -19.51 -7.93 -1.54
C GLN A 80 -20.91 -8.48 -1.84
N ARG A 81 -21.01 -9.68 -2.43
CA ARG A 81 -22.28 -10.35 -2.71
C ARG A 81 -22.76 -11.24 -1.56
N LEU A 82 -21.89 -11.55 -0.61
CA LEU A 82 -22.18 -12.42 0.53
C LEU A 82 -22.75 -11.62 1.72
N SER A 83 -23.51 -12.30 2.57
CA SER A 83 -23.98 -11.74 3.84
C SER A 83 -22.80 -11.37 4.74
N ARG A 84 -22.92 -10.26 5.46
CA ARG A 84 -21.82 -9.67 6.25
C ARG A 84 -21.44 -10.55 7.44
N VAL A 85 -20.17 -10.95 7.50
CA VAL A 85 -19.58 -11.77 8.58
C VAL A 85 -18.16 -11.27 8.87
N ARG A 86 -17.76 -11.28 10.14
CA ARG A 86 -16.47 -10.74 10.63
C ARG A 86 -15.22 -11.30 9.93
N TRP A 87 -15.25 -12.55 9.46
CA TRP A 87 -14.13 -13.19 8.75
C TRP A 87 -13.78 -12.54 7.40
N HIS A 88 -14.72 -11.86 6.77
CA HIS A 88 -14.50 -11.19 5.48
C HIS A 88 -13.46 -10.07 5.56
N TYR A 89 -13.40 -9.33 6.68
CA TYR A 89 -12.40 -8.27 6.85
C TYR A 89 -10.97 -8.83 7.00
N ILE A 90 -10.84 -9.99 7.66
CA ILE A 90 -9.55 -10.69 7.77
C ILE A 90 -9.12 -11.18 6.38
N LEU A 91 -10.05 -11.74 5.60
CA LEU A 91 -9.77 -12.16 4.22
C LEU A 91 -9.35 -10.99 3.33
N TRP A 92 -9.99 -9.83 3.43
CA TRP A 92 -9.58 -8.63 2.70
C TRP A 92 -8.17 -8.17 3.10
N ALA A 93 -7.86 -8.16 4.40
CA ALA A 93 -6.54 -7.76 4.89
C ALA A 93 -5.44 -8.71 4.39
N VAL A 94 -5.68 -10.02 4.44
CA VAL A 94 -4.75 -11.05 3.94
C VAL A 94 -4.61 -10.96 2.42
N ALA A 95 -5.71 -10.80 1.68
CA ALA A 95 -5.65 -10.67 0.23
C ALA A 95 -4.90 -9.38 -0.19
N ALA A 96 -5.05 -8.28 0.56
CA ALA A 96 -4.37 -7.02 0.29
C ALA A 96 -2.88 -7.04 0.64
N SER A 97 -2.46 -7.86 1.61
CA SER A 97 -1.05 -7.97 1.99
C SER A 97 -0.22 -8.69 0.91
N LEU A 98 -0.81 -9.63 0.19
CA LEU A 98 -0.11 -10.44 -0.83
C LEU A 98 0.51 -9.60 -1.97
N PRO A 99 -0.22 -8.71 -2.68
CA PRO A 99 0.37 -7.84 -3.69
C PRO A 99 1.40 -6.85 -3.13
N LEU A 100 1.29 -6.45 -1.85
CA LEU A 100 2.21 -5.53 -1.20
C LEU A 100 3.55 -6.20 -0.89
N ILE A 101 3.52 -7.43 -0.35
CA ILE A 101 4.71 -8.24 -0.09
C ILE A 101 5.39 -8.62 -1.43
N ALA A 102 4.61 -8.98 -2.45
CA ALA A 102 5.15 -9.20 -3.80
C ALA A 102 5.82 -7.93 -4.37
N GLY A 103 5.27 -6.75 -4.07
CA GLY A 103 5.87 -5.46 -4.41
C GLY A 103 7.23 -5.23 -3.74
N SER A 104 7.39 -5.57 -2.46
CA SER A 104 8.70 -5.43 -1.79
C SER A 104 9.76 -6.34 -2.37
N LEU A 105 9.37 -7.54 -2.84
CA LEU A 105 10.29 -8.48 -3.48
C LEU A 105 10.84 -7.95 -4.80
N MET A 106 10.01 -7.29 -5.62
CA MET A 106 10.44 -6.65 -6.87
C MET A 106 11.57 -5.64 -6.65
N SER A 107 11.53 -4.87 -5.55
CA SER A 107 12.49 -3.81 -5.27
C SER A 107 13.91 -4.32 -4.95
N HIS A 108 14.07 -5.57 -4.50
CA HIS A 108 15.37 -6.15 -4.12
C HIS A 108 15.83 -7.31 -5.01
N SER A 109 14.91 -8.08 -5.58
CA SER A 109 15.24 -9.21 -6.47
C SER A 109 15.81 -8.79 -7.83
N GLY A 110 15.90 -7.49 -8.10
CA GLY A 110 16.63 -6.94 -9.25
C GLY A 110 18.15 -6.96 -9.10
N ALA A 111 18.71 -7.07 -7.88
CA ALA A 111 20.14 -6.86 -7.65
C ALA A 111 20.87 -7.93 -6.79
N GLU A 112 20.21 -8.67 -5.89
CA GLU A 112 20.90 -9.60 -4.97
C GLU A 112 20.10 -10.88 -4.61
N GLU A 113 20.75 -11.84 -3.95
CA GLU A 113 20.13 -13.05 -3.41
C GLU A 113 18.98 -12.73 -2.42
N ILE A 114 17.88 -13.49 -2.52
CA ILE A 114 16.64 -13.27 -1.77
C ILE A 114 16.85 -13.68 -0.31
N SER A 115 17.39 -12.77 0.52
CA SER A 115 17.55 -13.00 1.96
C SER A 115 16.35 -12.47 2.75
N PHE A 116 15.77 -13.32 3.61
CA PHE A 116 14.64 -12.97 4.48
C PHE A 116 14.94 -11.76 5.38
N VAL A 117 16.17 -11.68 5.90
CA VAL A 117 16.61 -10.58 6.77
C VAL A 117 16.65 -9.25 6.01
N SER A 118 16.93 -9.27 4.71
CA SER A 118 16.98 -8.09 3.85
C SER A 118 15.58 -7.59 3.48
N ILE A 119 14.64 -8.50 3.20
CA ILE A 119 13.31 -8.17 2.67
C ILE A 119 12.30 -7.85 3.78
N ALA A 120 12.40 -8.52 4.93
CA ALA A 120 11.38 -8.43 5.99
C ALA A 120 11.10 -6.98 6.46
N PRO A 121 12.11 -6.11 6.69
CA PRO A 121 11.85 -4.73 7.11
C PRO A 121 11.10 -3.91 6.05
N TYR A 122 11.37 -4.13 4.77
CA TYR A 122 10.68 -3.44 3.66
C TYR A 122 9.24 -3.91 3.51
N ALA A 123 9.02 -5.23 3.55
CA ALA A 123 7.69 -5.82 3.53
C ALA A 123 6.86 -5.30 4.72
N LEU A 124 7.44 -5.31 5.92
CA LEU A 124 6.80 -4.82 7.12
C LEU A 124 6.50 -3.32 7.03
N HIS A 125 7.44 -2.51 6.53
CA HIS A 125 7.23 -1.07 6.34
C HIS A 125 6.07 -0.77 5.39
N ILE A 126 6.01 -1.46 4.23
CA ILE A 126 4.93 -1.28 3.25
C ILE A 126 3.58 -1.75 3.81
N LEU A 127 3.55 -2.85 4.57
CA LEU A 127 2.33 -3.31 5.23
C LEU A 127 1.84 -2.32 6.29
N LEU A 128 2.73 -1.83 7.15
CA LEU A 128 2.39 -0.82 8.16
C LEU A 128 1.92 0.49 7.53
N ALA A 129 2.59 0.93 6.47
CA ALA A 129 2.15 2.08 5.68
C ALA A 129 0.77 1.84 5.07
N GLY A 130 0.51 0.66 4.50
CA GLY A 130 -0.79 0.28 3.98
C GLY A 130 -1.89 0.31 5.04
N VAL A 131 -1.61 -0.22 6.24
CA VAL A 131 -2.54 -0.17 7.39
C VAL A 131 -2.80 1.29 7.80
N TRP A 132 -1.77 2.11 7.93
CA TRP A 132 -1.89 3.51 8.36
C TRP A 132 -2.64 4.36 7.34
N PHE A 133 -2.27 4.30 6.05
CA PHE A 133 -2.95 5.03 4.99
C PHE A 133 -4.38 4.52 4.74
N GLY A 134 -4.60 3.20 4.81
CA GLY A 134 -5.94 2.60 4.67
C GLY A 134 -6.88 2.93 5.82
N ALA A 135 -6.32 3.26 6.99
CA ALA A 135 -7.05 3.68 8.18
C ALA A 135 -7.53 5.15 8.11
N LEU A 136 -6.87 6.01 7.33
CA LEU A 136 -7.22 7.43 7.21
C LEU A 136 -8.64 7.69 6.64
N PRO A 137 -9.09 7.06 5.54
CA PRO A 137 -10.46 7.24 5.05
C PRO A 137 -11.51 6.83 6.08
N ALA A 138 -11.27 5.77 6.86
CA ALA A 138 -12.17 5.34 7.92
C ALA A 138 -12.26 6.39 9.04
N PHE A 139 -11.11 6.95 9.45
CA PHE A 139 -11.04 8.04 10.42
C PHE A 139 -11.80 9.29 9.95
N LEU A 140 -11.52 9.76 8.71
CA LEU A 140 -12.16 10.95 8.14
C LEU A 140 -13.68 10.80 8.03
N LEU A 141 -14.17 9.62 7.62
CA LEU A 141 -15.61 9.36 7.55
C LEU A 141 -16.26 9.32 8.93
N THR A 142 -15.57 8.78 9.94
CA THR A 142 -16.07 8.74 11.33
C THR A 142 -16.19 10.15 11.91
N VAL A 143 -15.18 11.01 11.68
CA VAL A 143 -15.22 12.43 12.08
C VAL A 143 -16.32 13.17 11.33
N TYR A 144 -16.45 12.96 10.01
CA TYR A 144 -17.49 13.59 9.18
C TYR A 144 -18.91 13.23 9.67
N ASP A 145 -19.17 11.95 9.94
CA ASP A 145 -20.47 11.50 10.44
C ASP A 145 -20.73 12.05 11.86
N SER A 146 -19.70 12.15 12.71
CA SER A 146 -19.82 12.74 14.06
C SER A 146 -20.14 14.24 14.05
N HIS A 147 -19.67 15.00 13.07
CA HIS A 147 -20.03 16.42 12.93
C HIS A 147 -21.45 16.61 12.39
N ARG A 148 -21.97 15.62 11.66
CA ARG A 148 -23.28 15.70 11.01
C ARG A 148 -24.41 15.14 11.87
N SER A 149 -24.11 14.30 12.86
CA SER A 149 -25.12 13.71 13.71
C SER A 149 -25.49 14.63 14.88
N SER A 150 -26.76 15.03 14.94
CA SER A 150 -27.32 15.77 16.09
C SER A 150 -27.69 14.85 17.27
N ASP A 151 -27.59 13.54 17.08
CA ASP A 151 -27.97 12.53 18.07
C ASP A 151 -26.79 12.16 18.99
N LYS A 152 -26.97 12.34 20.30
CA LYS A 152 -25.97 12.06 21.33
C LYS A 152 -25.49 10.60 21.30
N THR A 153 -26.36 9.65 20.97
CA THR A 153 -26.01 8.22 20.96
C THR A 153 -25.00 7.90 19.85
N SER A 154 -25.24 8.42 18.65
CA SER A 154 -24.31 8.26 17.51
C SER A 154 -22.97 8.97 17.73
N SER A 155 -22.96 10.13 18.38
CA SER A 155 -21.75 10.88 18.73
C SER A 155 -20.88 10.11 19.73
N LEU A 156 -21.48 9.51 20.76
CA LEU A 156 -20.77 8.68 21.74
C LEU A 156 -20.14 7.43 21.10
N LEU A 157 -20.86 6.76 20.18
CA LEU A 157 -20.33 5.61 19.44
C LEU A 157 -19.15 6.00 18.54
N ASN A 158 -19.25 7.12 17.82
CA ASN A 158 -18.15 7.63 16.99
C ASN A 158 -16.92 8.02 17.82
N ALA A 159 -17.12 8.67 18.97
CA ALA A 159 -16.04 9.03 19.89
C ALA A 159 -15.32 7.79 20.47
N ALA A 160 -16.08 6.74 20.82
CA ALA A 160 -15.51 5.46 21.25
C ALA A 160 -14.67 4.80 20.14
N SER A 161 -15.19 4.76 18.91
CA SER A 161 -14.44 4.23 17.74
C SER A 161 -13.17 5.03 17.45
N LEU A 162 -13.20 6.36 17.58
CA LEU A 162 -12.01 7.22 17.40
C LEU A 162 -10.96 6.96 18.48
N LYS A 163 -11.38 6.69 19.72
CA LYS A 163 -10.46 6.35 20.81
C LYS A 163 -9.76 5.00 20.58
N GLU A 164 -10.52 3.98 20.17
CA GLU A 164 -9.97 2.66 19.83
C GLU A 164 -9.04 2.73 18.61
N PHE A 165 -9.41 3.53 17.61
CA PHE A 165 -8.57 3.83 16.47
C PHE A 165 -7.26 4.48 16.89
N SER A 166 -7.31 5.53 17.72
CA SER A 166 -6.09 6.22 18.18
C SER A 166 -5.19 5.31 19.00
N ALA A 167 -5.75 4.42 19.82
CA ALA A 167 -4.99 3.48 20.63
C ALA A 167 -4.21 2.46 19.77
N SER A 168 -4.76 2.07 18.61
CA SER A 168 -4.10 1.15 17.67
C SER A 168 -3.20 1.86 16.65
N ALA A 169 -3.55 3.08 16.26
CA ALA A 169 -2.79 3.87 15.29
C ALA A 169 -1.40 4.30 15.81
N LEU A 170 -1.29 4.61 17.11
CA LEU A 170 -0.03 5.04 17.72
C LEU A 170 1.07 3.97 17.63
N PRO A 171 0.85 2.72 18.07
CA PRO A 171 1.82 1.63 17.87
C PRO A 171 2.19 1.43 16.40
N VAL A 172 1.19 1.41 15.50
CA VAL A 172 1.43 1.21 14.06
C VAL A 172 2.35 2.31 13.50
N MET A 173 2.12 3.56 13.90
CA MET A 173 2.95 4.70 13.51
C MET A 173 4.39 4.55 14.02
N LEU A 174 4.57 4.19 15.30
CA LEU A 174 5.91 3.96 15.87
C LEU A 174 6.67 2.84 15.16
N LEU A 175 6.01 1.71 14.88
CA LEU A 175 6.62 0.63 14.11
C LEU A 175 6.93 1.05 12.67
N MET A 176 6.07 1.87 12.04
CA MET A 176 6.30 2.39 10.70
C MET A 176 7.53 3.30 10.66
N ILE A 177 7.72 4.15 11.68
CA ILE A 177 8.91 4.99 11.84
C ILE A 177 10.16 4.10 12.02
N ALA A 178 10.12 3.15 12.94
CA ALA A 178 11.25 2.27 13.22
C ALA A 178 11.69 1.48 11.97
N THR A 179 10.73 0.86 11.27
CA THR A 179 11.00 0.12 10.03
C THR A 179 11.48 1.05 8.91
N GLY A 180 10.98 2.29 8.84
CA GLY A 180 11.42 3.29 7.87
C GLY A 180 12.86 3.73 8.10
N LEU A 181 13.27 3.91 9.35
CA LEU A 181 14.65 4.20 9.73
C LEU A 181 15.58 3.03 9.39
N MET A 182 15.18 1.79 9.67
CA MET A 182 15.96 0.60 9.30
C MET A 182 16.13 0.48 7.78
N VAL A 183 15.09 0.78 7.01
CA VAL A 183 15.16 0.81 5.54
C VAL A 183 16.09 1.91 5.06
N ALA A 184 15.98 3.12 5.61
CA ALA A 184 16.84 4.25 5.25
C ALA A 184 18.32 3.98 5.55
N ASP A 185 18.63 3.46 6.74
CA ASP A 185 19.97 3.05 7.15
C ASP A 185 20.57 2.03 6.17
N ARG A 186 19.80 1.00 5.81
CA ARG A 186 20.22 -0.01 4.82
C ARG A 186 20.38 0.51 3.40
N MET A 187 19.71 1.59 3.01
CA MET A 187 19.91 2.19 1.69
C MET A 187 21.13 3.11 1.63
N VAL A 188 21.51 3.71 2.75
CA VAL A 188 22.67 4.61 2.84
C VAL A 188 23.96 3.82 3.09
N GLU A 189 23.89 2.71 3.83
CA GLU A 189 25.01 1.87 4.23
C GLU A 189 26.20 2.71 4.77
N THR A 190 27.35 2.71 4.10
CA THR A 190 28.54 3.50 4.47
C THR A 190 28.63 4.84 3.74
N TYR A 191 27.73 5.11 2.79
CA TYR A 191 27.74 6.29 1.93
C TYR A 191 26.96 7.47 2.52
N TYR A 192 27.20 7.78 3.80
CA TYR A 192 26.50 8.87 4.50
C TYR A 192 26.66 10.24 3.84
N HIS A 193 27.75 10.44 3.10
CA HIS A 193 27.97 11.66 2.32
C HIS A 193 26.94 11.85 1.19
N ALA A 194 26.33 10.77 0.69
CA ALA A 194 25.29 10.85 -0.33
C ALA A 194 23.98 11.46 0.18
N LEU A 195 23.75 11.52 1.49
CA LEU A 195 22.55 12.15 2.09
C LEU A 195 22.47 13.65 1.81
N VAL A 196 23.61 14.33 1.67
CA VAL A 196 23.67 15.77 1.40
C VAL A 196 24.19 16.09 0.00
N ALA A 197 24.79 15.13 -0.68
CA ALA A 197 25.34 15.30 -2.03
C ALA A 197 24.37 14.89 -3.16
N SER A 198 23.30 14.15 -2.86
CA SER A 198 22.36 13.65 -3.89
C SER A 198 20.94 14.17 -3.70
N SER A 199 20.21 14.32 -4.80
CA SER A 199 18.78 14.67 -4.78
C SER A 199 17.94 13.66 -3.98
N TYR A 200 18.33 12.38 -4.03
CA TYR A 200 17.70 11.32 -3.24
C TYR A 200 17.91 11.52 -1.73
N GLY A 201 19.15 11.86 -1.32
CA GLY A 201 19.49 12.18 0.06
C GLY A 201 18.71 13.37 0.63
N TRP A 202 18.56 14.43 -0.15
CA TRP A 202 17.75 15.59 0.24
C TRP A 202 16.26 15.26 0.39
N LEU A 203 15.70 14.44 -0.50
CA LEU A 203 14.32 13.94 -0.37
C LEU A 203 14.14 13.10 0.90
N LEU A 204 15.12 12.26 1.23
CA LEU A 204 15.10 11.44 2.44
C LEU A 204 15.16 12.32 3.71
N ASN A 205 16.06 13.31 3.74
CA ASN A 205 16.17 14.27 4.84
C ASN A 205 14.88 15.08 5.01
N PHE A 206 14.25 15.51 3.92
CA PHE A 206 12.95 16.18 3.98
C PHE A 206 11.87 15.28 4.60
N LYS A 207 11.81 14.00 4.21
CA LYS A 207 10.88 13.02 4.80
C LYS A 207 11.10 12.84 6.31
N LEU A 208 12.35 12.83 6.76
CA LEU A 208 12.71 12.73 8.17
C LEU A 208 12.39 14.01 8.95
N ALA A 209 12.64 15.18 8.36
CA ALA A 209 12.30 16.47 8.97
C ALA A 209 10.79 16.61 9.19
N LEU A 210 9.96 16.19 8.23
CA LEU A 210 8.50 16.19 8.36
C LEU A 210 8.01 15.27 9.50
N LEU A 211 8.78 14.23 9.83
CA LEU A 211 8.47 13.30 10.91
C LEU A 211 8.86 13.84 12.29
N GLY A 212 9.82 14.76 12.36
CA GLY A 212 10.35 15.33 13.60
C GLY A 212 9.67 16.60 14.08
N VAL A 213 8.79 17.21 13.27
CA VAL A 213 8.01 18.43 13.57
C VAL A 213 6.57 18.07 13.88
#